data_AF-A0A6N2MN58-F1
#
_entry.id   AF-A0A6N2MN58-F1
#
_cell.length_a   1.000
_cell.length_b   1.000
_cell.length_c   1.000
_cell.angle_alpha   90.00
_cell.angle_beta   90.00
_cell.angle_gamma   90.00
#
_symmetry.space_group_name_H-M   'P 1'
#
loop_
_entity.id
_entity.type
_entity.pdbx_description
1 polymer ?
#
loop_
_entity_poly.entity_id
_entity_poly.type
_entity_poly.pdbx_seq_one_letter_code
_entity_poly.pdbx_strand_id
1 'polypeptide(L)'
;MGRLFLVDLEGSSYSCKHCRTPLALKADVISKYFCSRNRRAYLFYNVENVTCGPREDRMMITGKHTVVDIYCVGCGSILGWKYIYAYEKAHKYKEGWFLIERCKVLSPAGTPYVANQEAQDGQQARNGQETWMAEEAQAGGGMDVDIA
;
A
#
# COMPACT_ATOMS: atom_id res chain seq x y z
N MET A 1 -4.94 26.40 17.57
CA MET A 1 -4.87 25.04 17.00
C MET A 1 -5.41 25.11 15.59
N GLY A 2 -4.61 24.74 14.58
CA GLY A 2 -5.00 24.80 13.17
C GLY A 2 -6.07 23.77 12.81
N ARG A 3 -6.85 24.05 11.76
CA ARG A 3 -7.81 23.08 11.21
C ARG A 3 -7.04 22.04 10.40
N LEU A 4 -7.31 20.77 10.65
CA LEU A 4 -6.78 19.66 9.89
C LEU A 4 -7.64 19.46 8.65
N PHE A 5 -7.05 19.61 7.46
CA PHE A 5 -7.74 19.39 6.20
C PHE A 5 -7.57 17.92 5.80
N LEU A 6 -8.67 17.18 5.77
CA LEU A 6 -8.73 15.82 5.25
C LEU A 6 -9.29 15.85 3.83
N VAL A 7 -8.69 15.05 2.96
CA VAL A 7 -9.29 14.69 1.67
C VAL A 7 -10.48 13.80 1.95
N ASP A 8 -11.64 14.17 1.42
CA ASP A 8 -12.85 13.36 1.48
C ASP A 8 -12.76 12.23 0.46
N LEU A 9 -12.99 11.00 0.91
CA LEU A 9 -12.93 9.80 0.09
C LEU A 9 -14.36 9.29 -0.13
N GLU A 10 -14.92 9.59 -1.31
CA GLU A 10 -16.26 9.13 -1.67
C GLU A 10 -16.25 7.62 -1.96
N GLY A 11 -16.81 6.83 -1.04
CA GLY A 11 -17.06 5.40 -1.24
C GLY A 11 -16.49 4.49 -0.14
N SER A 12 -16.35 3.21 -0.47
CA SER A 12 -15.92 2.16 0.45
C SER A 12 -14.42 2.26 0.71
N SER A 13 -14.01 2.78 1.87
CA SER A 13 -12.61 3.12 2.17
C SER A 13 -12.03 2.35 3.36
N TYR A 14 -10.72 2.06 3.28
CA TYR A 14 -9.92 1.64 4.43
C TYR A 14 -9.59 2.85 5.28
N SER A 15 -9.70 2.69 6.60
CA SER A 15 -9.55 3.80 7.55
C SER A 15 -8.51 3.47 8.62
N CYS A 16 -7.89 4.49 9.21
CA CYS A 16 -6.96 4.30 10.32
C CYS A 16 -7.65 3.60 11.50
N LYS A 17 -7.01 2.56 12.04
CA LYS A 17 -7.55 1.83 13.20
C LYS A 17 -7.69 2.68 14.46
N HIS A 18 -6.86 3.70 14.62
CA HIS A 18 -6.81 4.51 15.85
C HIS A 18 -7.78 5.69 15.85
N CYS A 19 -7.87 6.43 14.74
CA CYS A 19 -8.66 7.66 14.66
C CYS A 19 -9.76 7.64 13.59
N ARG A 20 -9.88 6.53 12.84
CA ARG A 20 -10.85 6.35 11.74
C ARG A 20 -10.71 7.33 10.57
N THR A 21 -9.61 8.08 10.47
CA THR A 21 -9.30 8.87 9.28
C THR A 21 -9.30 7.97 8.04
N PRO A 22 -10.07 8.29 6.98
CA PRO A 22 -10.04 7.54 5.72
C PRO A 22 -8.67 7.63 5.07
N LEU A 23 -8.15 6.50 4.57
CA LEU A 23 -6.78 6.41 4.03
C LEU A 23 -6.73 6.01 2.57
N ALA A 24 -7.57 5.07 2.12
CA ALA A 24 -7.53 4.58 0.75
C ALA A 24 -8.87 3.99 0.34
N LEU A 25 -9.23 4.07 -0.94
CA LEU A 25 -10.45 3.42 -1.43
C LEU A 25 -10.21 1.92 -1.62
N LYS A 26 -11.30 1.15 -1.57
CA LYS A 26 -11.29 -0.27 -1.92
C LYS A 26 -10.87 -0.50 -3.38
N ALA A 27 -11.18 0.46 -4.25
CA ALA A 27 -10.80 0.45 -5.67
C ALA A 27 -9.28 0.56 -5.87
N ASP A 28 -8.56 1.20 -4.95
CA ASP A 28 -7.11 1.40 -5.05
C ASP A 28 -6.30 0.18 -4.60
N VAL A 29 -6.95 -0.90 -4.13
CA VAL A 29 -6.25 -2.11 -3.68
C VAL A 29 -5.70 -2.87 -4.88
N ILE A 30 -4.37 -2.91 -4.98
CA ILE A 30 -3.65 -3.74 -5.97
C ILE A 30 -3.59 -5.18 -5.47
N SER A 31 -3.15 -5.38 -4.23
CA SER A 31 -3.02 -6.72 -3.66
C SER A 31 -3.43 -6.76 -2.21
N LYS A 32 -4.21 -7.78 -1.89
CA LYS A 32 -4.60 -8.09 -0.51
C LYS A 32 -3.59 -8.97 0.20
N TYR A 33 -2.79 -9.75 -0.51
CA TYR A 33 -2.04 -10.85 0.07
C TYR A 33 -0.55 -10.54 0.26
N PHE A 34 -0.19 -9.26 0.22
CA PHE A 34 1.19 -8.84 0.37
C PHE A 34 1.72 -9.09 1.79
N CYS A 35 3.02 -9.33 1.92
CA CYS A 35 3.68 -9.59 3.20
C CYS A 35 4.76 -8.54 3.47
N SER A 36 4.66 -7.89 4.64
CA SER A 36 5.70 -7.06 5.25
C SER A 36 6.46 -7.90 6.26
N ARG A 37 7.64 -8.42 5.89
CA ARG A 37 8.47 -9.34 6.70
C ARG A 37 7.66 -10.54 7.24
N ASN A 38 6.96 -10.38 8.37
CA ASN A 38 6.15 -11.39 9.04
C ASN A 38 4.67 -10.98 9.23
N ARG A 39 4.22 -9.88 8.62
CA ARG A 39 2.86 -9.33 8.78
C ARG A 39 2.16 -9.23 7.43
N ARG A 40 0.85 -9.43 7.40
CA ARG A 40 0.04 -9.16 6.21
C ARG A 40 -0.12 -7.67 5.99
N ALA A 41 -0.09 -7.29 4.73
CA ALA A 41 -0.28 -5.92 4.29
C ALA A 41 -1.18 -5.86 3.05
N TYR A 42 -1.81 -4.71 2.89
CA TYR A 42 -2.44 -4.32 1.64
C TYR A 42 -1.44 -3.51 0.82
N LEU A 43 -1.44 -3.73 -0.48
CA LEU A 43 -0.72 -2.91 -1.46
C LEU A 43 -1.75 -2.05 -2.19
N PHE A 44 -1.54 -0.74 -2.20
CA PHE A 44 -2.44 0.24 -2.78
C PHE A 44 -1.75 1.06 -3.86
N TYR A 45 -2.52 1.44 -4.89
CA TYR A 45 -2.10 2.40 -5.90
C TYR A 45 -2.02 3.81 -5.31
N ASN A 46 -3.05 4.21 -4.57
CA ASN A 46 -3.13 5.52 -3.94
C ASN A 46 -3.52 5.43 -2.45
N VAL A 47 -3.00 6.37 -1.65
CA VAL A 47 -3.30 6.53 -0.22
C VAL A 47 -3.29 8.03 0.10
N GLU A 48 -4.41 8.50 0.65
CA GLU A 48 -4.64 9.87 1.07
C GLU A 48 -4.52 10.03 2.59
N ASN A 49 -4.52 11.28 3.05
CA ASN A 49 -4.52 11.61 4.48
C ASN A 49 -3.32 10.99 5.23
N VAL A 50 -2.17 10.97 4.57
CA VAL A 50 -0.89 10.54 5.15
C VAL A 50 0.21 11.57 4.96
N THR A 51 1.16 11.60 5.89
CA THR A 51 2.44 12.31 5.74
C THR A 51 3.57 11.33 5.51
N CYS A 52 4.56 11.72 4.71
CA CYS A 52 5.75 10.91 4.45
C CYS A 52 6.90 11.29 5.40
N GLY A 53 7.59 10.27 5.91
CA GLY A 53 8.85 10.42 6.63
C GLY A 53 10.06 10.65 5.71
N PRO A 54 11.28 10.59 6.27
CA PRO A 54 12.51 10.67 5.49
C PRO A 54 12.67 9.45 4.55
N ARG A 55 13.44 9.65 3.48
CA ARG A 55 13.81 8.56 2.56
C ARG A 55 14.81 7.64 3.22
N GLU A 56 14.54 6.35 3.15
CA GLU A 56 15.39 5.30 3.70
C GLU A 56 15.58 4.17 2.70
N ASP A 57 16.81 3.69 2.58
CA ASP A 57 17.11 2.49 1.82
C ASP A 57 16.89 1.24 2.67
N ARG A 58 16.07 0.31 2.20
CA ARG A 58 15.75 -0.95 2.88
C ARG A 58 16.07 -2.13 1.96
N MET A 59 16.76 -3.13 2.50
CA MET A 59 16.95 -4.42 1.84
C MET A 59 15.71 -5.29 2.10
N MET A 60 15.06 -5.75 1.03
CA MET A 60 13.91 -6.64 1.07
C MET A 60 14.22 -7.95 0.33
N ILE A 61 13.31 -8.92 0.39
CA ILE A 61 13.46 -10.20 -0.34
C ILE A 61 13.64 -9.97 -1.85
N THR A 62 12.99 -8.92 -2.37
CA THR A 62 13.02 -8.50 -3.78
C THR A 62 14.13 -7.48 -4.07
N GLY A 63 15.16 -7.40 -3.22
CA GLY A 63 16.28 -6.50 -3.41
C GLY A 63 16.15 -5.14 -2.71
N LYS A 64 17.06 -4.22 -3.06
CA LYS A 64 17.19 -2.91 -2.43
C LYS A 64 16.12 -1.94 -2.94
N HIS A 65 15.46 -1.25 -2.02
CA HIS A 65 14.44 -0.22 -2.31
C HIS A 65 14.67 1.02 -1.45
N THR A 66 14.47 2.20 -2.01
CA THR A 66 14.29 3.43 -1.24
C THR A 66 12.80 3.60 -0.93
N VAL A 67 12.46 3.79 0.33
CA VAL A 67 11.08 3.95 0.79
C VAL A 67 10.94 5.17 1.71
N VAL A 68 9.71 5.58 1.96
CA VAL A 68 9.37 6.53 3.02
C VAL A 68 8.28 5.92 3.89
N ASP A 69 8.44 5.98 5.21
CA ASP A 69 7.34 5.60 6.10
C ASP A 69 6.18 6.58 5.94
N ILE A 70 4.95 6.06 6.08
CA ILE A 70 3.73 6.85 6.01
C ILE A 70 3.02 6.86 7.36
N TYR A 71 2.59 8.04 7.75
CA TYR A 71 1.95 8.30 9.05
C TYR A 71 0.56 8.87 8.82
N CYS A 72 -0.41 8.45 9.62
CA CYS A 72 -1.75 9.01 9.56
C CYS A 72 -1.74 10.49 9.95
N VAL A 73 -2.32 11.38 9.13
CA VAL A 73 -2.41 12.82 9.46
C VAL A 73 -3.24 13.08 10.71
N GLY A 74 -4.23 12.23 11.00
CA GLY A 74 -5.16 12.42 12.11
C GLY A 74 -4.57 12.12 13.50
N CYS A 75 -3.72 11.10 13.61
CA CYS A 75 -3.16 10.67 14.91
C CYS A 75 -1.65 10.44 14.93
N GLY A 76 -0.96 10.59 13.81
CA GLY A 76 0.50 10.38 13.70
C GLY A 76 0.96 8.93 13.78
N SER A 77 0.05 7.94 13.88
CA SER A 77 0.46 6.54 13.94
C SER A 77 1.11 6.08 12.64
N ILE A 78 2.18 5.30 12.72
CA ILE A 78 2.79 4.64 11.57
C ILE A 78 1.84 3.59 10.96
N LEU A 79 1.63 3.67 9.65
CA LEU A 79 0.72 2.80 8.89
C LEU A 79 1.48 1.76 8.04
N GLY A 80 2.62 2.16 7.50
CA GLY A 80 3.43 1.36 6.57
C GLY A 80 4.40 2.26 5.81
N TRP A 81 4.63 2.01 4.52
CA TRP A 81 5.55 2.79 3.70
C TRP A 81 5.12 2.94 2.24
N LYS A 82 5.66 3.95 1.55
CA LYS A 82 5.58 4.14 0.10
C LYS A 82 6.89 3.75 -0.56
N TYR A 83 6.83 3.03 -1.67
CA TYR A 83 7.99 2.75 -2.50
C TYR A 83 8.35 3.99 -3.31
N ILE A 84 9.56 4.53 -3.11
CA ILE A 84 10.05 5.69 -3.85
C ILE A 84 10.90 5.25 -5.04
N TYR A 85 11.78 4.27 -4.83
CA TYR A 85 12.69 3.80 -5.85
C TYR A 85 13.02 2.32 -5.64
N ALA A 86 13.01 1.54 -6.71
CA ALA A 86 13.52 0.18 -6.74
C ALA A 86 14.83 0.14 -7.53
N TYR A 87 15.88 -0.47 -6.98
CA TYR A 87 17.17 -0.53 -7.66
C TYR A 87 17.19 -1.58 -8.78
N GLU A 88 16.36 -2.60 -8.67
CA GLU A 88 16.24 -3.67 -9.66
C GLU A 88 15.13 -3.35 -10.67
N LYS A 89 15.44 -3.47 -11.96
CA LYS A 89 14.49 -3.17 -13.05
C LYS A 89 13.20 -3.99 -12.94
N ALA A 90 13.30 -5.25 -12.51
CA ALA A 90 12.17 -6.14 -12.32
C ALA A 90 11.18 -5.68 -11.24
N HIS A 91 11.53 -4.69 -10.41
CA HIS A 91 10.69 -4.20 -9.32
C HIS A 91 10.31 -2.71 -9.44
N LYS A 92 10.65 -2.09 -10.58
CA LYS A 92 10.32 -0.69 -10.88
C LYS A 92 8.82 -0.40 -10.87
N TYR A 93 7.99 -1.36 -11.24
CA TYR A 93 6.54 -1.21 -11.23
C TYR A 93 5.95 -0.88 -9.84
N LYS A 94 6.68 -1.16 -8.74
CA LYS A 94 6.23 -0.85 -7.38
C LYS A 94 6.41 0.61 -7.00
N GLU A 95 7.24 1.36 -7.73
CA GLU A 95 7.50 2.77 -7.43
C GLU A 95 6.18 3.56 -7.45
N GLY A 96 5.96 4.37 -6.42
CA GLY A 96 4.70 5.10 -6.23
C GLY A 96 3.65 4.36 -5.42
N TRP A 97 3.71 3.03 -5.29
CA TRP A 97 2.72 2.25 -4.55
C TRP A 97 2.96 2.29 -3.04
N PHE A 98 1.89 2.01 -2.30
CA PHE A 98 1.85 2.09 -0.85
C PHE A 98 1.58 0.73 -0.24
N LEU A 99 2.34 0.40 0.79
CA LEU A 99 2.14 -0.77 1.61
C LEU A 99 1.60 -0.33 2.97
N ILE A 100 0.43 -0.84 3.37
CA ILE A 100 -0.15 -0.59 4.68
C ILE A 100 -0.39 -1.91 5.40
N GLU A 101 0.10 -2.03 6.63
CA GLU A 101 -0.11 -3.23 7.42
C GLU A 101 -1.59 -3.39 7.80
N ARG A 102 -2.15 -4.60 7.60
CA ARG A 102 -3.58 -4.84 7.85
C ARG A 102 -3.99 -4.56 9.29
N CYS A 103 -3.09 -4.77 10.25
CA CYS A 103 -3.36 -4.53 11.67
C CYS A 103 -3.46 -3.03 12.03
N LYS A 104 -3.09 -2.13 11.11
CA LYS A 104 -3.12 -0.66 11.27
C LYS A 104 -4.37 -0.01 10.70
N VAL A 105 -5.18 -0.77 9.95
CA VAL A 105 -6.40 -0.25 9.29
C VAL A 105 -7.64 -1.04 9.66
N LEU A 106 -8.79 -0.37 9.53
CA LEU A 106 -10.11 -0.97 9.49
C LEU A 106 -10.44 -1.28 8.03
N SER A 107 -11.14 -2.40 7.83
CA SER A 107 -11.73 -2.73 6.54
C SER A 107 -12.81 -1.69 6.17
N PRO A 108 -13.26 -1.64 4.91
CA PRO A 108 -14.36 -0.76 4.53
C PRO A 108 -15.70 -1.06 5.21
N ALA A 109 -15.83 -2.23 5.86
CA ALA A 109 -16.97 -2.53 6.73
C ALA A 109 -16.79 -1.99 8.16
N GLY A 110 -15.72 -1.23 8.43
CA GLY A 110 -15.37 -0.73 9.76
C GLY A 110 -14.81 -1.78 10.71
N THR A 111 -14.57 -3.02 10.24
CA THR A 111 -14.10 -4.12 11.09
C THR A 111 -12.58 -4.15 11.15
N PRO A 112 -11.99 -4.43 12.33
CA PRO A 112 -10.55 -4.63 12.44
C PRO A 112 -10.13 -5.94 11.77
N TYR A 113 -8.89 -6.00 11.30
CA TYR A 113 -8.30 -7.24 10.80
C TYR A 113 -8.13 -8.28 11.92
N VAL A 114 -8.64 -9.51 11.69
CA VAL A 114 -8.51 -10.66 12.60
C VAL A 114 -7.60 -11.70 11.95
N ALA A 115 -6.48 -12.03 12.60
CA ALA A 115 -5.44 -12.90 12.03
C ALA A 115 -5.88 -14.37 11.83
N ASN A 116 -6.94 -14.83 12.51
CA ASN A 116 -7.30 -16.25 12.54
C ASN A 116 -8.13 -16.74 11.32
N GLN A 117 -8.47 -15.86 10.37
CA GLN A 117 -9.31 -16.22 9.21
C GLN A 117 -8.51 -16.70 7.97
N GLU A 118 -7.18 -16.85 8.07
CA GLU A 118 -6.25 -17.00 6.94
C GLU A 118 -6.15 -18.40 6.30
N ALA A 119 -6.70 -19.45 6.93
CA ALA A 119 -6.41 -20.83 6.55
C ALA A 119 -6.98 -21.26 5.18
N GLN A 120 -7.90 -20.50 4.59
CA GLN A 120 -8.54 -20.84 3.29
C GLN A 120 -8.00 -20.00 2.12
N ASP A 121 -7.59 -18.75 2.33
CA ASP A 121 -7.12 -17.85 1.26
C ASP A 121 -5.62 -17.98 0.94
N GLY A 122 -4.83 -18.61 1.83
CA GLY A 122 -3.37 -18.61 1.79
C GLY A 122 -2.73 -19.48 0.70
N GLN A 123 -3.40 -20.54 0.24
CA GLN A 123 -2.83 -21.49 -0.73
C GLN A 123 -2.91 -20.95 -2.17
N GLN A 124 -3.94 -20.16 -2.48
CA GLN A 124 -4.17 -19.62 -3.83
C GLN A 124 -3.39 -18.31 -4.07
N ALA A 125 -3.09 -17.57 -3.00
CA ALA A 125 -2.38 -16.29 -3.03
C ALA A 125 -0.88 -16.41 -3.38
N ARG A 126 -0.21 -17.48 -2.94
CA ARG A 126 1.24 -17.66 -3.18
C ARG A 126 1.55 -17.91 -4.66
N ASN A 127 0.71 -18.71 -5.32
CA ASN A 127 0.83 -19.01 -6.75
C ASN A 127 0.31 -17.86 -7.64
N GLY A 128 -0.67 -17.07 -7.16
CA GLY A 128 -1.22 -15.93 -7.90
C GLY A 128 -0.37 -14.65 -7.84
N GLN A 129 0.42 -14.46 -6.79
CA GLN A 129 1.33 -13.30 -6.69
C GLN A 129 2.45 -13.35 -7.74
N GLU A 130 2.99 -14.53 -8.05
CA GLU A 130 4.06 -14.68 -9.04
C GLU A 130 3.55 -14.51 -10.48
N THR A 131 2.30 -14.90 -10.76
CA THR A 131 1.70 -14.80 -12.11
C THR A 131 1.25 -13.38 -12.46
N TRP A 132 0.55 -12.68 -11.56
CA TRP A 132 0.16 -11.27 -11.80
C TRP A 132 1.38 -10.34 -11.94
N MET A 133 2.45 -10.59 -11.17
CA MET A 133 3.71 -9.85 -11.27
C MET A 133 4.40 -10.00 -12.65
N ALA A 134 4.12 -11.08 -13.39
CA ALA A 134 4.68 -11.31 -14.73
C ALA A 134 3.84 -10.65 -15.84
N GLU A 135 2.52 -10.54 -15.68
CA GLU A 135 1.61 -9.95 -16.68
C GLU A 135 1.64 -8.40 -16.66
N GLU A 136 1.70 -7.75 -15.49
CA GLU A 136 1.73 -6.28 -15.42
C GLU A 136 3.08 -5.66 -15.82
N ALA A 137 4.19 -6.41 -15.66
CA ALA A 137 5.50 -5.99 -16.14
C ALA A 137 5.55 -5.85 -17.67
N GLN A 138 4.60 -6.45 -18.40
CA GLN A 138 4.50 -6.39 -19.86
C GLN A 138 3.56 -5.27 -20.34
N ALA A 139 2.73 -4.69 -19.45
CA ALA A 139 1.75 -3.65 -19.80
C ALA A 139 2.29 -2.21 -19.65
N GLY A 140 3.49 -2.03 -19.09
CA GLY A 140 4.14 -0.72 -18.92
C GLY A 140 4.89 -0.25 -20.17
N GLY A 141 4.22 -0.18 -21.31
CA GLY A 141 4.74 0.39 -22.56
C GLY A 141 4.15 1.78 -22.85
N GLY A 142 4.98 2.81 -22.70
CA GLY A 142 4.91 4.10 -23.40
C GLY A 142 3.58 4.87 -23.43
N MET A 143 3.44 5.88 -22.56
CA MET A 143 2.77 7.12 -22.98
C MET A 143 3.86 8.07 -23.48
N ASP A 144 4.11 8.06 -24.79
CA ASP A 144 4.78 9.15 -25.48
C ASP A 144 3.92 10.41 -25.31
N VAL A 145 4.44 11.36 -24.54
CA VAL A 145 3.92 12.73 -24.51
C VAL A 145 4.64 13.51 -25.61
N ASP A 146 4.19 13.35 -26.85
CA ASP A 146 4.45 14.32 -27.90
C ASP A 146 3.69 15.61 -27.54
N ILE A 147 4.40 16.53 -26.89
CA ILE A 147 4.00 17.93 -26.74
C ILE A 147 4.58 18.69 -27.94
N ALA A 148 3.66 19.12 -28.81
CA ALA A 148 3.73 20.22 -29.80
C ALA A 148 4.92 20.27 -30.78
#